data_AF-A0A349Y3U3-F1
#
_entry.id   AF-A0A349Y3U3-F1
#
_cell.length_a   1.000
_cell.length_b   1.000
_cell.length_c   1.000
_cell.angle_alpha   90.00
_cell.angle_beta   90.00
_cell.angle_gamma   90.00
#
_symmetry.space_group_name_H-M   'P 1'
#
loop_
_entity.id
_entity.type
_entity.pdbx_description
1 polymer ?
#
loop_
_entity_poly.entity_id
_entity_poly.type
_entity_poly.pdbx_seq_one_letter_code
_entity_poly.pdbx_strand_id
1 'polypeptide(L)'
;MSLLTTLYRGNALRTLDHALAQSLRRLRPDTPEAVLLGAALASLAVSEGHAGLDPGQPQRLIDAEIEWPAPGGWLAQLRASPWVEVPGADDVVAGDAPLVLENGLLYLRRYREYERRLAQGLQRIATHPLAQADPGTLATLFGQLFPQAREGIDHQARAAAVALRHPLVLVTGGPGTGKTTTIARLLVLLAAQAVQADQALPRVALAAPTGRAAERMAESLRLAVQRLRLVGIAPALCDAMPSTGTTLHRLLGVIPDSPRFRHHADNPLPYDVVVVDEASMIDLPLMTKLVEAVADGSRLVLLGDPDQLPSVEAGDVLSAILRASGDGLGTQADDAQALRALLAPDALQPLAPPRRFAGR
;
A
#
# COMPACT_ATOMS: atom_id res chain seq x y z
N MET A 1 -13.70 39.95 -9.21
CA MET A 1 -14.31 38.84 -8.45
C MET A 1 -13.21 37.85 -8.11
N SER A 2 -13.07 37.43 -6.86
CA SER A 2 -12.02 36.47 -6.44
C SER A 2 -12.11 35.17 -7.26
N LEU A 3 -10.99 34.58 -7.67
CA LEU A 3 -10.94 33.32 -8.41
C LEU A 3 -11.66 32.19 -7.65
N LEU A 4 -11.51 32.16 -6.32
CA LEU A 4 -12.20 31.21 -5.44
C LEU A 4 -13.74 31.26 -5.60
N THR A 5 -14.32 32.46 -5.66
CA THR A 5 -15.78 32.63 -5.82
C THR A 5 -16.21 32.26 -7.24
N THR A 6 -15.39 32.54 -8.25
CA THR A 6 -15.66 32.13 -9.63
C THR A 6 -15.73 30.62 -9.75
N LEU A 7 -14.74 29.91 -9.19
CA LEU A 7 -14.70 28.44 -9.17
C LEU A 7 -15.89 27.83 -8.43
N TYR A 8 -16.26 28.39 -7.29
CA TYR A 8 -17.42 27.91 -6.54
C TYR A 8 -18.74 28.11 -7.29
N ARG A 9 -18.97 29.30 -7.88
CA ARG A 9 -20.18 29.56 -8.67
C ARG A 9 -20.23 28.76 -9.98
N GLY A 10 -19.07 28.41 -10.53
CA GLY A 10 -18.94 27.53 -11.68
C GLY A 10 -19.09 26.04 -11.37
N ASN A 11 -19.43 25.65 -10.13
CA ASN A 11 -19.51 24.27 -9.66
C ASN A 11 -18.21 23.47 -9.80
N ALA A 12 -17.06 24.13 -9.98
CA ALA A 12 -15.76 23.50 -10.02
C ALA A 12 -15.21 23.18 -8.62
N LEU A 13 -15.76 23.81 -7.58
CA LEU A 13 -15.49 23.49 -6.18
C LEU A 13 -16.76 23.00 -5.50
N ARG A 14 -16.62 22.01 -4.62
CA ARG A 14 -17.73 21.53 -3.80
C ARG A 14 -17.99 22.50 -2.66
N THR A 15 -19.17 22.42 -2.06
CA THR A 15 -19.54 23.21 -0.87
C THR A 15 -18.55 23.04 0.27
N LEU A 16 -18.02 21.83 0.46
CA LEU A 16 -17.04 21.55 1.51
C LEU A 16 -15.70 22.28 1.27
N ASP A 17 -15.21 22.27 0.03
CA ASP A 17 -13.94 22.90 -0.35
C ASP A 17 -14.00 24.41 -0.12
N HIS A 18 -15.11 25.02 -0.57
CA HIS A 18 -15.37 26.44 -0.34
C HIS A 18 -15.54 26.77 1.15
N ALA A 19 -16.24 25.92 1.92
CA ALA A 19 -16.45 26.14 3.35
C ALA A 19 -15.15 26.06 4.16
N LEU A 20 -14.20 25.20 3.77
CA LEU A 20 -12.86 25.17 4.37
C LEU A 20 -12.15 26.52 4.19
N ALA A 21 -12.11 27.03 2.96
CA ALA A 21 -11.51 28.33 2.67
C ALA A 21 -12.20 29.47 3.44
N GLN A 22 -13.54 29.50 3.47
CA GLN A 22 -14.25 30.53 4.24
C GLN A 22 -13.99 30.43 5.75
N SER A 23 -13.76 29.23 6.27
CA SER A 23 -13.39 29.04 7.68
C SER A 23 -12.03 29.63 7.99
N LEU A 24 -11.02 29.43 7.13
CA LEU A 24 -9.70 30.06 7.29
C LEU A 24 -9.80 31.60 7.23
N ARG A 25 -10.58 32.13 6.28
CA ARG A 25 -10.84 33.58 6.17
C ARG A 25 -11.53 34.14 7.42
N ARG A 26 -12.51 33.42 7.98
CA ARG A 26 -13.22 33.85 9.19
C ARG A 26 -12.28 33.88 10.41
N LEU A 27 -11.38 32.90 10.53
CA LEU A 27 -10.42 32.84 11.64
C LEU A 27 -9.30 33.89 11.49
N ARG A 28 -8.91 34.23 10.27
CA ARG A 28 -7.89 35.23 9.96
C ARG A 28 -8.29 36.04 8.71
N PRO A 29 -8.95 37.20 8.87
CA PRO A 29 -9.50 38.00 7.76
C PRO A 29 -8.47 38.50 6.73
N ASP A 30 -7.22 38.68 7.16
CA ASP A 30 -6.07 39.09 6.34
C ASP A 30 -5.44 37.94 5.53
N THR A 31 -6.01 36.72 5.59
CA THR A 31 -5.48 35.56 4.84
C THR A 31 -5.52 35.84 3.32
N PRO A 32 -4.37 35.79 2.62
CA PRO A 32 -4.31 36.04 1.18
C PRO A 32 -5.22 35.10 0.39
N GLU A 33 -5.81 35.62 -0.70
CA GLU A 33 -6.72 34.85 -1.54
C GLU A 33 -6.07 33.58 -2.11
N ALA A 34 -4.78 33.64 -2.46
CA ALA A 34 -4.03 32.50 -2.97
C ALA A 34 -3.93 31.35 -1.95
N VAL A 35 -3.85 31.65 -0.66
CA VAL A 35 -3.84 30.64 0.42
C VAL A 35 -5.22 30.00 0.55
N LEU A 36 -6.28 30.81 0.50
CA LEU A 36 -7.66 30.33 0.57
C LEU A 36 -8.01 29.43 -0.64
N LEU A 37 -7.56 29.83 -1.83
CA LEU A 37 -7.67 29.03 -3.03
C LEU A 37 -6.89 27.71 -2.90
N GLY A 38 -5.65 27.77 -2.42
CA GLY A 38 -4.84 26.58 -2.17
C GLY A 38 -5.52 25.61 -1.20
N ALA A 39 -6.12 26.12 -0.12
CA ALA A 39 -6.87 25.29 0.84
C ALA A 39 -8.07 24.59 0.19
N ALA A 40 -8.87 25.32 -0.59
CA ALA A 40 -10.03 24.76 -1.29
C ALA A 40 -9.60 23.69 -2.31
N LEU A 41 -8.55 23.97 -3.09
CA LEU A 41 -8.05 23.04 -4.09
C LEU A 41 -7.35 21.83 -3.49
N ALA A 42 -6.67 21.96 -2.35
CA ALA A 42 -6.13 20.80 -1.61
C ALA A 42 -7.26 19.90 -1.09
N SER A 43 -8.40 20.49 -0.69
CA SER A 43 -9.60 19.73 -0.31
C SER A 43 -10.27 19.05 -1.51
N LEU A 44 -10.33 19.72 -2.66
CA LEU A 44 -10.81 19.12 -3.91
C LEU A 44 -9.88 17.99 -4.36
N ALA A 45 -8.56 18.17 -4.26
CA ALA A 45 -7.57 17.19 -4.70
C ALA A 45 -7.80 15.84 -4.02
N VAL A 46 -8.07 15.88 -2.72
CA VAL A 46 -8.42 14.71 -1.90
C VAL A 46 -9.64 13.97 -2.44
N SER A 47 -10.67 14.66 -2.92
CA SER A 47 -11.84 13.95 -3.47
C SER A 47 -11.66 13.42 -4.87
N GLU A 48 -10.73 14.00 -5.62
CA GLU A 48 -10.34 13.51 -6.95
C GLU A 48 -9.27 12.41 -6.85
N GLY A 49 -9.01 11.85 -5.66
CA GLY A 49 -8.06 10.74 -5.49
C GLY A 49 -6.61 11.17 -5.25
N HIS A 50 -6.30 12.46 -5.15
CA HIS A 50 -4.94 12.97 -4.95
C HIS A 50 -4.68 13.30 -3.48
N ALA A 51 -3.54 12.87 -2.93
CA ALA A 51 -3.17 13.21 -1.55
C ALA A 51 -2.82 14.69 -1.35
N GLY A 52 -2.31 15.35 -2.40
CA GLY A 52 -1.93 16.76 -2.40
C GLY A 52 -2.17 17.43 -3.74
N LEU A 53 -2.23 18.75 -3.72
CA LEU A 53 -2.34 19.65 -4.88
C LEU A 53 -0.94 20.02 -5.37
N ASP A 54 -0.72 20.01 -6.68
CA ASP A 54 0.43 20.68 -7.32
C ASP A 54 0.04 22.12 -7.73
N PRO A 55 0.49 23.17 -7.01
CA PRO A 55 0.20 24.56 -7.39
C PRO A 55 0.87 24.98 -8.71
N GLY A 56 1.83 24.20 -9.23
CA GLY A 56 2.41 24.39 -10.54
C GLY A 56 1.55 23.85 -11.68
N GLN A 57 0.62 22.94 -11.39
CA GLN A 57 -0.25 22.30 -12.37
C GLN A 57 -1.72 22.19 -11.91
N PRO A 58 -2.34 23.27 -11.40
CA PRO A 58 -3.71 23.26 -10.89
C PRO A 58 -4.75 22.84 -11.94
N GLN A 59 -4.48 23.08 -13.23
CA GLN A 59 -5.32 22.69 -14.36
C GLN A 59 -5.52 21.17 -14.49
N ARG A 60 -4.67 20.35 -13.87
CA ARG A 60 -4.89 18.89 -13.82
C ARG A 60 -6.09 18.49 -12.97
N LEU A 61 -6.46 19.35 -12.01
CA LEU A 61 -7.55 19.12 -11.07
C LEU A 61 -8.88 19.66 -11.60
N ILE A 62 -8.82 20.79 -12.28
CA ILE A 62 -9.98 21.48 -12.84
C ILE A 62 -9.67 21.76 -14.30
N ASP A 63 -10.33 21.01 -15.18
CA ASP A 63 -10.25 21.21 -16.63
C ASP A 63 -11.16 22.38 -17.03
N ALA A 64 -10.66 23.59 -16.80
CA ALA A 64 -11.33 24.83 -17.17
C ALA A 64 -10.31 25.87 -17.65
N GLU A 65 -10.69 26.65 -18.67
CA GLU A 65 -9.89 27.78 -19.16
C GLU A 65 -9.92 28.92 -18.14
N ILE A 66 -8.97 28.86 -17.19
CA ILE A 66 -8.88 29.77 -16.05
C ILE A 66 -7.45 30.34 -15.99
N GLU A 67 -7.36 31.63 -15.71
CA GLU A 67 -6.08 32.28 -15.39
C GLU A 67 -5.64 31.92 -13.97
N TRP A 68 -4.68 31.00 -13.88
CA TRP A 68 -4.13 30.54 -12.60
C TRP A 68 -3.03 31.49 -12.07
N PRO A 69 -2.86 31.59 -10.74
CA PRO A 69 -1.73 32.31 -10.16
C PRO A 69 -0.39 31.76 -10.65
N ALA A 70 0.57 32.64 -10.91
CA ALA A 70 1.93 32.23 -11.27
C ALA A 70 2.53 31.29 -10.19
N PRO A 71 3.00 30.08 -10.53
CA PRO A 71 3.39 29.07 -9.55
C PRO A 71 4.41 29.56 -8.50
N GLY A 72 5.44 30.30 -8.93
CA GLY A 72 6.46 30.81 -8.02
C GLY A 72 5.91 31.81 -6.99
N GLY A 73 5.05 32.72 -7.43
CA GLY A 73 4.40 33.70 -6.54
C GLY A 73 3.38 33.04 -5.61
N TRP A 74 2.65 32.04 -6.11
CA TRP A 74 1.70 31.28 -5.31
C TRP A 74 2.40 30.48 -4.21
N LEU A 75 3.45 29.72 -4.56
CA LEU A 75 4.25 28.97 -3.60
C LEU A 75 4.88 29.89 -2.55
N ALA A 76 5.36 31.07 -2.92
CA ALA A 76 5.88 32.05 -1.97
C ALA A 76 4.81 32.52 -0.96
N GLN A 77 3.60 32.83 -1.43
CA GLN A 77 2.48 33.20 -0.55
C GLN A 77 2.04 32.05 0.35
N LEU A 78 2.03 30.81 -0.15
CA LEU A 78 1.75 29.63 0.65
C LEU A 78 2.81 29.45 1.74
N ARG A 79 4.11 29.51 1.41
CA ARG A 79 5.20 29.39 2.40
C ARG A 79 5.18 30.46 3.48
N ALA A 80 4.80 31.70 3.13
CA ALA A 80 4.70 32.80 4.09
C ALA A 80 3.44 32.72 4.95
N SER A 81 2.50 31.82 4.63
CA SER A 81 1.22 31.74 5.29
C SER A 81 1.32 31.02 6.64
N PRO A 82 0.72 31.57 7.70
CA PRO A 82 0.61 30.92 9.02
C PRO A 82 -0.31 29.69 9.00
N TRP A 83 -1.10 29.50 7.95
CA TRP A 83 -1.95 28.32 7.76
C TRP A 83 -1.22 27.14 7.11
N VAL A 84 0.01 27.36 6.67
CA VAL A 84 0.80 26.40 5.92
C VAL A 84 2.10 26.15 6.67
N GLU A 85 2.37 24.90 6.95
CA GLU A 85 3.65 24.48 7.50
C GLU A 85 4.56 23.93 6.40
N VAL A 86 5.86 24.16 6.55
CA VAL A 86 6.90 23.66 5.66
C VAL A 86 7.87 22.83 6.52
N PRO A 87 7.67 21.51 6.63
CA PRO A 87 8.57 20.64 7.36
C PRO A 87 10.00 20.74 6.82
N GLY A 88 10.99 20.66 7.72
CA GLY A 88 12.40 20.69 7.33
C GLY A 88 12.90 19.40 6.67
N ALA A 89 12.17 18.29 6.87
CA ALA A 89 12.42 16.99 6.26
C ALA A 89 11.10 16.17 6.18
N ASP A 90 11.07 15.20 5.27
CA ASP A 90 9.87 14.40 4.95
C ASP A 90 9.39 13.54 6.14
N ASP A 91 10.29 13.12 7.02
CA ASP A 91 10.01 12.25 8.17
C ASP A 91 9.55 13.01 9.43
N VAL A 92 9.65 14.34 9.42
CA VAL A 92 9.26 15.21 10.54
C VAL A 92 7.75 15.36 10.57
N VAL A 93 7.14 15.17 11.75
CA VAL A 93 5.71 15.43 11.97
C VAL A 93 5.43 16.91 11.77
N ALA A 94 4.45 17.25 10.94
CA ALA A 94 4.00 18.64 10.85
C ALA A 94 3.31 19.06 12.16
N GLY A 95 3.65 20.22 12.68
CA GLY A 95 2.93 20.96 13.72
C GLY A 95 1.52 21.38 13.30
N ASP A 96 0.93 22.35 14.00
CA ASP A 96 -0.54 22.48 14.05
C ASP A 96 -1.23 23.18 12.87
N ALA A 97 -0.49 23.54 11.84
CA ALA A 97 -1.08 24.13 10.64
C ALA A 97 -2.02 23.14 9.93
N PRO A 98 -3.19 23.59 9.41
CA PRO A 98 -4.12 22.72 8.69
C PRO A 98 -3.58 22.28 7.33
N LEU A 99 -2.63 23.02 6.76
CA LEU A 99 -2.01 22.74 5.47
C LEU A 99 -0.52 22.48 5.64
N VAL A 100 0.03 21.63 4.77
CA VAL A 100 1.46 21.34 4.72
C VAL A 100 1.93 21.53 3.29
N LEU A 101 3.01 22.27 3.09
CA LEU A 101 3.66 22.44 1.81
C LEU A 101 5.00 21.73 1.83
N GLU A 102 5.11 20.66 1.05
CA GLU A 102 6.25 19.77 1.02
C GLU A 102 6.55 19.37 -0.42
N ASN A 103 7.83 19.44 -0.82
CA ASN A 103 8.28 19.06 -2.16
C ASN A 103 7.51 19.75 -3.32
N GLY A 104 6.97 20.95 -3.07
CA GLY A 104 6.18 21.72 -4.04
C GLY A 104 4.70 21.36 -4.09
N LEU A 105 4.25 20.36 -3.32
CA LEU A 105 2.86 19.94 -3.21
C LEU A 105 2.21 20.50 -1.94
N LEU A 106 0.98 20.97 -2.05
CA LEU A 106 0.17 21.46 -0.95
C LEU A 106 -0.83 20.39 -0.50
N TYR A 107 -0.74 20.00 0.77
CA TYR A 107 -1.54 18.96 1.37
C TYR A 107 -2.48 19.53 2.43
N LEU A 108 -3.61 18.86 2.65
CA LEU A 108 -4.23 18.89 3.97
C LEU A 108 -3.33 18.10 4.93
N ARG A 109 -2.97 18.66 6.09
CA ARG A 109 -2.05 18.05 7.07
C ARG A 109 -2.35 16.58 7.32
N ARG A 110 -3.64 16.24 7.49
CA ARG A 110 -4.10 14.86 7.74
C ARG A 110 -3.60 13.86 6.69
N TYR A 111 -3.63 14.21 5.40
CA TYR A 111 -3.26 13.30 4.32
C TYR A 111 -1.75 13.19 4.16
N ARG A 112 -1.01 14.30 4.32
CA ARG A 112 0.44 14.26 4.42
C ARG A 112 0.90 13.38 5.59
N GLU A 113 0.26 13.49 6.75
CA GLU A 113 0.56 12.63 7.90
C GLU A 113 0.16 11.16 7.68
N TYR A 114 -0.77 10.85 6.77
CA TYR A 114 -0.99 9.47 6.36
C TYR A 114 0.15 8.97 5.45
N GLU A 115 0.59 9.76 4.45
CA GLU A 115 1.72 9.37 3.59
C GLU A 115 2.98 9.08 4.41
N ARG A 116 3.34 10.00 5.31
CA ARG A 116 4.51 9.85 6.20
C ARG A 116 4.41 8.58 7.06
N ARG A 117 3.27 8.35 7.71
CA ARG A 117 3.08 7.17 8.58
C ARG A 117 3.04 5.87 7.79
N LEU A 118 2.44 5.88 6.60
CA LEU A 118 2.45 4.73 5.70
C LEU A 118 3.89 4.39 5.28
N ALA A 119 4.66 5.38 4.82
CA ALA A 119 6.05 5.20 4.44
C ALA A 119 6.89 4.62 5.59
N GLN A 120 6.78 5.21 6.78
CA GLN A 120 7.47 4.72 7.98
C GLN A 120 7.04 3.30 8.36
N GLY A 121 5.74 3.00 8.28
CA GLY A 121 5.21 1.68 8.60
C GLY A 121 5.67 0.61 7.60
N LEU A 122 5.68 0.91 6.31
CA LEU A 122 6.17 0.00 5.27
C LEU A 122 7.67 -0.25 5.45
N GLN A 123 8.47 0.78 5.75
CA GLN A 123 9.89 0.63 6.07
C GLN A 123 10.11 -0.21 7.32
N ARG A 124 9.33 0.02 8.40
CA ARG A 124 9.38 -0.78 9.63
C ARG A 124 9.17 -2.26 9.33
N ILE A 125 8.11 -2.60 8.59
CA ILE A 125 7.83 -4.00 8.22
C ILE A 125 8.96 -4.54 7.33
N ALA A 126 9.32 -3.83 6.26
CA ALA A 126 10.29 -4.27 5.26
C ALA A 126 11.70 -4.53 5.84
N THR A 127 12.11 -3.74 6.83
CA THR A 127 13.45 -3.84 7.44
C THR A 127 13.50 -4.77 8.64
N HIS A 128 12.36 -5.27 9.11
CA HIS A 128 12.33 -6.19 10.24
C HIS A 128 12.91 -7.56 9.82
N PRO A 129 13.95 -8.06 10.50
CA PRO A 129 14.55 -9.33 10.14
C PRO A 129 13.57 -10.48 10.42
N LEU A 130 13.28 -11.29 9.41
CA LEU A 130 12.63 -12.57 9.60
C LEU A 130 13.66 -13.63 10.01
N ALA A 131 13.21 -14.64 10.75
CA ALA A 131 14.03 -15.83 11.01
C ALA A 131 14.48 -16.44 9.68
N GLN A 132 15.78 -16.38 9.41
CA GLN A 132 16.35 -16.87 8.16
C GLN A 132 16.43 -18.40 8.22
N ALA A 133 15.53 -19.08 7.50
CA ALA A 133 15.76 -20.48 7.14
C ALA A 133 16.41 -20.52 5.74
N ASP A 134 17.30 -21.49 5.53
CA ASP A 134 17.84 -21.76 4.21
C ASP A 134 16.70 -22.21 3.27
N PRO A 135 16.35 -21.43 2.22
CA PRO A 135 15.29 -21.80 1.29
C PRO A 135 15.56 -23.15 0.61
N GLY A 136 16.82 -23.58 0.50
CA GLY A 136 17.20 -24.87 -0.06
C GLY A 136 16.59 -26.08 0.66
N THR A 137 16.27 -25.95 1.96
CA THR A 137 15.57 -26.99 2.73
C THR A 137 14.16 -27.29 2.23
N LEU A 138 13.56 -26.34 1.50
CA LEU A 138 12.24 -26.47 0.89
C LEU A 138 12.30 -26.89 -0.58
N ALA A 139 13.49 -27.11 -1.17
CA ALA A 139 13.65 -27.32 -2.62
C ALA A 139 12.79 -28.44 -3.19
N THR A 140 12.65 -29.56 -2.47
CA THR A 140 11.80 -30.69 -2.90
C THR A 140 10.32 -30.30 -2.95
N LEU A 141 9.80 -29.69 -1.87
CA LEU A 141 8.42 -29.23 -1.81
C LEU A 141 8.17 -28.10 -2.83
N PHE A 142 9.12 -27.19 -2.97
CA PHE A 142 9.05 -26.10 -3.92
C PHE A 142 8.95 -26.61 -5.36
N GLY A 143 9.75 -27.62 -5.73
CA GLY A 143 9.67 -28.27 -7.05
C GLY A 143 8.35 -29.00 -7.29
N GLN A 144 7.73 -29.57 -6.25
CA GLN A 144 6.39 -30.15 -6.35
C GLN A 144 5.31 -29.07 -6.58
N LEU A 145 5.44 -27.92 -5.91
CA LEU A 145 4.49 -26.81 -6.02
C LEU A 145 4.66 -26.02 -7.32
N PHE A 146 5.89 -25.92 -7.83
CA PHE A 146 6.27 -25.20 -9.04
C PHE A 146 7.17 -26.09 -9.95
N PRO A 147 6.59 -27.04 -10.69
CA PRO A 147 7.35 -27.98 -11.53
C PRO A 147 8.25 -27.30 -12.57
N GLN A 148 7.82 -26.15 -13.09
CA GLN A 148 8.51 -25.38 -14.12
C GLN A 148 9.54 -24.39 -13.57
N ALA A 149 9.70 -24.28 -12.25
CA ALA A 149 10.58 -23.29 -11.62
C ALA A 149 12.06 -23.42 -12.03
N ARG A 150 12.48 -24.61 -12.47
CA ARG A 150 13.84 -24.91 -12.93
C ARG A 150 13.99 -24.91 -14.45
N GLU A 151 12.90 -24.80 -15.20
CA GLU A 151 12.86 -24.92 -16.67
C GLU A 151 12.96 -23.55 -17.37
N GLY A 152 12.80 -22.45 -16.63
CA GLY A 152 12.88 -21.10 -17.17
C GLY A 152 12.34 -20.05 -16.21
N ILE A 153 11.80 -18.95 -16.77
CA ILE A 153 11.21 -17.86 -15.99
C ILE A 153 9.78 -18.23 -15.61
N ASP A 154 9.60 -18.75 -14.39
CA ASP A 154 8.29 -18.88 -13.75
C ASP A 154 8.07 -17.71 -12.77
N HIS A 155 7.25 -16.74 -13.18
CA HIS A 155 6.95 -15.55 -12.37
C HIS A 155 6.22 -15.87 -11.06
N GLN A 156 5.38 -16.92 -11.04
CA GLN A 156 4.68 -17.34 -9.82
C GLN A 156 5.66 -17.97 -8.83
N ALA A 157 6.55 -18.84 -9.32
CA ALA A 157 7.62 -19.41 -8.50
C ALA A 157 8.52 -18.31 -7.93
N ARG A 158 8.93 -17.34 -8.76
CA ARG A 158 9.72 -16.20 -8.32
C ARG A 158 9.02 -15.38 -7.25
N ALA A 159 7.74 -15.04 -7.44
CA ALA A 159 6.97 -14.28 -6.46
C ALA A 159 6.86 -15.02 -5.11
N ALA A 160 6.59 -16.32 -5.13
CA ALA A 160 6.54 -17.13 -3.91
C ALA A 160 7.92 -17.22 -3.23
N ALA A 161 8.99 -17.41 -3.98
CA ALA A 161 10.35 -17.49 -3.45
C ALA A 161 10.81 -16.18 -2.79
N VAL A 162 10.52 -15.03 -3.41
CA VAL A 162 10.79 -13.71 -2.83
C VAL A 162 9.95 -13.49 -1.57
N ALA A 163 8.66 -13.85 -1.59
CA ALA A 163 7.77 -13.73 -0.44
C ALA A 163 8.12 -14.63 0.75
N LEU A 164 8.90 -15.70 0.55
CA LEU A 164 9.45 -16.48 1.66
C LEU A 164 10.54 -15.71 2.43
N ARG A 165 11.31 -14.87 1.74
CA ARG A 165 12.45 -14.15 2.33
C ARG A 165 12.07 -12.82 2.96
N HIS A 166 11.10 -12.13 2.37
CA HIS A 166 10.83 -10.73 2.73
C HIS A 166 9.56 -10.58 3.58
N PRO A 167 9.59 -9.74 4.62
CA PRO A 167 8.42 -9.45 5.47
C PRO A 167 7.35 -8.60 4.78
N LEU A 168 7.71 -7.85 3.73
CA LEU A 168 6.79 -7.06 2.93
C LEU A 168 6.97 -7.42 1.45
N VAL A 169 5.91 -7.89 0.81
CA VAL A 169 5.92 -8.16 -0.64
C VAL A 169 4.63 -7.66 -1.28
N LEU A 170 4.78 -7.01 -2.43
CA LEU A 170 3.70 -6.69 -3.36
C LEU A 170 3.78 -7.65 -4.56
N VAL A 171 2.72 -8.42 -4.79
CA VAL A 171 2.55 -9.29 -5.95
C VAL A 171 1.54 -8.65 -6.90
N THR A 172 2.01 -8.20 -8.05
CA THR A 172 1.18 -7.63 -9.10
C THR A 172 0.83 -8.63 -10.19
N GLY A 173 -0.29 -8.41 -10.85
CA GLY A 173 -0.64 -9.09 -12.10
C GLY A 173 -2.08 -8.86 -12.48
N GLY A 174 -2.38 -8.98 -13.77
CA GLY A 174 -3.75 -8.85 -14.30
C GLY A 174 -4.74 -9.89 -13.76
N PRO A 175 -6.03 -9.81 -14.13
CA PRO A 175 -7.03 -10.82 -13.80
C PRO A 175 -6.62 -12.19 -14.37
N GLY A 176 -6.84 -13.26 -13.61
CA GLY A 176 -6.56 -14.63 -14.08
C GLY A 176 -5.09 -15.06 -14.10
N THR A 177 -4.14 -14.21 -13.70
CA THR A 177 -2.69 -14.52 -13.68
C THR A 177 -2.24 -15.49 -12.59
N GLY A 178 -3.18 -16.00 -11.78
CA GLY A 178 -2.90 -17.00 -10.74
C GLY A 178 -2.29 -16.45 -9.44
N LYS A 179 -2.49 -15.16 -9.13
CA LYS A 179 -2.05 -14.54 -7.86
C LYS A 179 -2.47 -15.37 -6.64
N THR A 180 -3.76 -15.72 -6.53
CA THR A 180 -4.26 -16.52 -5.39
C THR A 180 -3.68 -17.93 -5.35
N THR A 181 -3.44 -18.56 -6.50
CA THR A 181 -2.76 -19.86 -6.57
C THR A 181 -1.32 -19.76 -6.08
N THR A 182 -0.63 -18.68 -6.43
CA THR A 182 0.73 -18.39 -5.95
C THR A 182 0.75 -18.23 -4.44
N ILE A 183 -0.23 -17.50 -3.87
CA ILE A 183 -0.39 -17.37 -2.43
C ILE A 183 -0.69 -18.71 -1.75
N ALA A 184 -1.55 -19.55 -2.33
CA ALA A 184 -1.81 -20.88 -1.77
C ALA A 184 -0.51 -21.68 -1.59
N ARG A 185 0.34 -21.68 -2.61
CA ARG A 185 1.64 -22.36 -2.58
C ARG A 185 2.61 -21.71 -1.59
N LEU A 186 2.67 -20.38 -1.54
CA LEU A 186 3.45 -19.64 -0.55
C LEU A 186 3.06 -20.01 0.89
N LEU A 187 1.76 -20.01 1.20
CA LEU A 187 1.28 -20.33 2.55
C LEU A 187 1.62 -21.78 2.94
N VAL A 188 1.56 -22.73 2.00
CA VAL A 188 2.01 -24.11 2.22
C VAL A 188 3.51 -24.17 2.49
N LEU A 189 4.33 -23.39 1.76
CA LEU A 189 5.77 -23.31 1.99
C LEU A 189 6.09 -22.72 3.38
N LEU A 190 5.37 -21.68 3.82
CA LEU A 190 5.51 -21.09 5.16
C LEU A 190 5.10 -22.07 6.26
N ALA A 191 4.03 -22.84 6.06
CA ALA A 191 3.64 -23.90 6.99
C ALA A 191 4.72 -25.00 7.06
N ALA A 192 5.27 -25.41 5.92
CA ALA A 192 6.34 -26.41 5.88
C ALA A 192 7.62 -25.92 6.57
N GLN A 193 7.98 -24.64 6.37
CA GLN A 193 9.10 -24.00 7.04
C GLN A 193 8.93 -24.03 8.56
N ALA A 194 7.73 -23.70 9.07
CA ALA A 194 7.44 -23.76 10.50
C ALA A 194 7.56 -25.19 11.05
N VAL A 195 7.02 -26.18 10.35
CA VAL A 195 7.12 -27.60 10.74
C VAL A 195 8.57 -28.08 10.78
N GLN A 196 9.39 -27.73 9.78
CA GLN A 196 10.81 -28.09 9.75
C GLN A 196 11.60 -27.44 10.90
N ALA A 197 11.18 -26.25 11.34
CA ALA A 197 11.80 -25.52 12.44
C ALA A 197 11.23 -25.88 13.83
N ASP A 198 10.35 -26.88 13.93
CA ASP A 198 9.62 -27.26 15.16
C ASP A 198 8.87 -26.06 15.80
N GLN A 199 8.29 -25.21 14.94
CA GLN A 199 7.53 -24.03 15.32
C GLN A 199 6.02 -24.24 15.12
N ALA A 200 5.23 -23.44 15.84
CA ALA A 200 3.79 -23.39 15.60
C ALA A 200 3.47 -22.93 14.17
N LEU A 201 2.41 -23.48 13.59
CA LEU A 201 1.93 -23.08 12.27
C LEU A 201 1.56 -21.58 12.26
N PRO A 202 1.92 -20.85 11.19
CA PRO A 202 1.65 -19.42 11.11
C PRO A 202 0.14 -19.17 11.06
N ARG A 203 -0.33 -18.22 11.89
CA ARG A 203 -1.70 -17.72 11.83
C ARG A 203 -1.83 -16.79 10.64
N VAL A 204 -2.69 -17.15 9.69
CA VAL A 204 -2.88 -16.40 8.45
C VAL A 204 -4.21 -15.65 8.45
N ALA A 205 -4.17 -14.36 8.16
CA ALA A 205 -5.35 -13.57 7.81
C ALA A 205 -5.45 -13.38 6.30
N LEU A 206 -6.64 -13.61 5.74
CA LEU A 206 -6.99 -13.21 4.39
C LEU A 206 -7.94 -12.01 4.47
N ALA A 207 -7.58 -10.92 3.81
CA ALA A 207 -8.41 -9.73 3.77
C ALA A 207 -8.53 -9.13 2.38
N ALA A 208 -9.59 -8.38 2.17
CA ALA A 208 -9.81 -7.57 0.99
C ALA A 208 -10.61 -6.31 1.36
N PRO A 209 -10.65 -5.26 0.53
CA PRO A 209 -11.41 -4.04 0.80
C PRO A 209 -12.93 -4.30 0.83
N THR A 210 -13.44 -5.24 0.01
CA THR A 210 -14.87 -5.56 -0.08
C THR A 210 -15.17 -7.00 0.34
N GLY A 211 -16.40 -7.24 0.82
CA GLY A 211 -16.83 -8.58 1.25
C GLY A 211 -16.81 -9.61 0.11
N ARG A 212 -17.23 -9.20 -1.09
CA ARG A 212 -17.21 -10.05 -2.29
C ARG A 212 -15.78 -10.45 -2.68
N ALA A 213 -14.83 -9.50 -2.64
CA ALA A 213 -13.43 -9.81 -2.92
C ALA A 213 -12.85 -10.77 -1.87
N ALA A 214 -13.16 -10.57 -0.60
CA ALA A 214 -12.71 -11.44 0.49
C ALA A 214 -13.25 -12.88 0.37
N GLU A 215 -14.54 -13.03 0.04
CA GLU A 215 -15.16 -14.34 -0.21
C GLU A 215 -14.55 -15.05 -1.42
N ARG A 216 -14.38 -14.33 -2.53
CA ARG A 216 -13.76 -14.86 -3.76
C ARG A 216 -12.31 -15.30 -3.53
N MET A 217 -11.55 -14.52 -2.77
CA MET A 217 -10.17 -14.86 -2.40
C MET A 217 -10.13 -16.15 -1.58
N ALA A 218 -10.99 -16.26 -0.57
CA ALA A 218 -11.09 -17.47 0.26
C ALA A 218 -11.54 -18.70 -0.53
N GLU A 219 -12.51 -18.55 -1.42
CA GLU A 219 -12.94 -19.63 -2.32
C GLU A 219 -11.81 -20.08 -3.25
N SER A 220 -11.13 -19.14 -3.89
CA SER A 220 -10.00 -19.42 -4.78
C SER A 220 -8.87 -20.14 -4.06
N LEU A 221 -8.60 -19.74 -2.80
CA LEU A 221 -7.63 -20.41 -1.94
C LEU A 221 -8.08 -21.85 -1.62
N ARG A 222 -9.34 -22.07 -1.23
CA ARG A 222 -9.87 -23.42 -0.96
C ARG A 222 -9.74 -24.34 -2.18
N LEU A 223 -10.09 -23.86 -3.36
CA LEU A 223 -9.95 -24.61 -4.61
C LEU A 223 -8.47 -24.93 -4.92
N ALA A 224 -7.57 -23.98 -4.70
CA ALA A 224 -6.13 -24.20 -4.86
C ALA A 224 -5.63 -25.28 -3.88
N VAL A 225 -6.01 -25.20 -2.61
CA VAL A 225 -5.63 -26.18 -1.57
C VAL A 225 -6.18 -27.57 -1.89
N GLN A 226 -7.41 -27.70 -2.40
CA GLN A 226 -7.95 -28.99 -2.85
C GLN A 226 -7.08 -29.60 -3.96
N ARG A 227 -6.66 -28.79 -4.94
CA ARG A 227 -5.74 -29.25 -6.00
C ARG A 227 -4.38 -29.68 -5.43
N LEU A 228 -3.86 -28.95 -4.43
CA LEU A 228 -2.61 -29.30 -3.76
C LEU A 228 -2.70 -30.68 -3.07
N ARG A 229 -3.84 -31.01 -2.45
CA ARG A 229 -4.06 -32.36 -1.88
C ARG A 229 -4.02 -33.45 -2.95
N LEU A 230 -4.61 -33.19 -4.12
CA LEU A 230 -4.65 -34.16 -5.22
C LEU A 230 -3.28 -34.46 -5.81
N VAL A 231 -2.35 -33.49 -5.79
CA VAL A 231 -0.96 -33.68 -6.24
C VAL A 231 -0.04 -34.22 -5.14
N GLY A 232 -0.59 -34.66 -4.00
CA GLY A 232 0.14 -35.35 -2.95
C GLY A 232 0.80 -34.47 -1.89
N ILE A 233 0.43 -33.18 -1.79
CA ILE A 233 0.88 -32.34 -0.67
C ILE A 233 0.30 -32.86 0.64
N ALA A 234 1.13 -32.90 1.68
CA ALA A 234 0.78 -33.45 2.98
C ALA A 234 -0.52 -32.82 3.55
N PRO A 235 -1.50 -33.62 4.00
CA PRO A 235 -2.77 -33.11 4.51
C PRO A 235 -2.63 -32.08 5.63
N ALA A 236 -1.68 -32.30 6.56
CA ALA A 236 -1.41 -31.39 7.67
C ALA A 236 -1.04 -29.96 7.20
N LEU A 237 -0.28 -29.82 6.11
CA LEU A 237 0.06 -28.51 5.53
C LEU A 237 -1.15 -27.86 4.87
N CYS A 238 -2.00 -28.65 4.23
CA CYS A 238 -3.22 -28.16 3.60
C CYS A 238 -4.30 -27.77 4.64
N ASP A 239 -4.39 -28.48 5.77
CA ASP A 239 -5.33 -28.19 6.86
C ASP A 239 -4.95 -26.92 7.64
N ALA A 240 -3.68 -26.50 7.59
CA ALA A 240 -3.20 -25.25 8.17
C ALA A 240 -3.69 -24.00 7.42
N MET A 241 -4.26 -24.14 6.23
CA MET A 241 -4.62 -23.02 5.38
C MET A 241 -5.93 -22.36 5.82
N PRO A 242 -6.01 -21.01 5.81
CA PRO A 242 -7.24 -20.32 6.17
C PRO A 242 -8.38 -20.66 5.21
N SER A 243 -9.57 -20.85 5.75
CA SER A 243 -10.77 -21.22 4.97
C SER A 243 -11.71 -20.05 4.71
N THR A 244 -11.48 -18.91 5.36
CA THR A 244 -12.33 -17.71 5.32
C THR A 244 -11.51 -16.46 5.08
N GLY A 245 -12.08 -15.50 4.35
CA GLY A 245 -11.57 -14.15 4.22
C GLY A 245 -12.48 -13.15 4.91
N THR A 246 -11.95 -11.99 5.27
CA THR A 246 -12.71 -10.90 5.88
C THR A 246 -12.46 -9.57 5.18
N THR A 247 -13.32 -8.57 5.40
CA THR A 247 -12.98 -7.22 4.93
C THR A 247 -11.87 -6.64 5.80
N LEU A 248 -11.07 -5.72 5.25
CA LEU A 248 -10.07 -4.97 6.02
C LEU A 248 -10.67 -4.29 7.25
N HIS A 249 -11.85 -3.69 7.08
CA HIS A 249 -12.61 -3.09 8.18
C HIS A 249 -12.92 -4.11 9.30
N ARG A 250 -13.37 -5.31 8.95
CA ARG A 250 -13.66 -6.36 9.92
C ARG A 250 -12.38 -6.90 10.57
N LEU A 251 -11.31 -7.07 9.79
CA LEU A 251 -9.99 -7.51 10.29
C LEU A 251 -9.42 -6.52 11.32
N LEU A 252 -9.47 -5.22 11.03
CA LEU A 252 -8.99 -4.16 11.92
C LEU A 252 -9.92 -3.93 13.12
N GLY A 253 -11.19 -4.33 13.02
CA GLY A 253 -12.18 -4.21 14.07
C GLY A 253 -12.75 -2.79 14.16
N VAL A 254 -13.74 -2.48 13.32
CA VAL A 254 -14.51 -1.23 13.33
C VAL A 254 -15.10 -0.97 14.72
N ILE A 255 -14.93 0.26 15.21
CA ILE A 255 -15.56 0.75 16.44
C ILE A 255 -16.72 1.69 16.03
N PRO A 256 -17.95 1.50 16.53
CA PRO A 256 -19.06 2.40 16.24
C PRO A 256 -18.73 3.86 16.55
N ASP A 257 -19.14 4.77 15.67
CA ASP A 257 -18.97 6.22 15.81
C ASP A 257 -17.52 6.70 16.02
N SER A 258 -16.53 5.89 15.60
CA SER A 258 -15.12 6.21 15.73
C SER A 258 -14.37 6.04 14.41
N PRO A 259 -13.46 6.97 14.07
CA PRO A 259 -12.53 6.77 12.95
C PRO A 259 -11.40 5.78 13.30
N ARG A 260 -11.33 5.29 14.54
CA ARG A 260 -10.30 4.37 15.03
C ARG A 260 -10.73 2.91 14.84
N PHE A 261 -9.73 2.04 14.78
CA PHE A 261 -9.91 0.60 14.78
C PHE A 261 -9.43 0.00 16.08
N ARG A 262 -9.93 -1.20 16.41
CA ARG A 262 -9.48 -1.97 17.57
C ARG A 262 -8.01 -2.36 17.44
N HIS A 263 -7.59 -2.74 16.24
CA HIS A 263 -6.20 -3.09 15.96
C HIS A 263 -5.43 -1.88 15.44
N HIS A 264 -4.27 -1.63 16.05
CA HIS A 264 -3.36 -0.51 15.80
C HIS A 264 -1.97 -0.87 16.34
N ALA A 265 -1.01 0.05 16.30
CA ALA A 265 0.37 -0.21 16.73
C ALA A 265 0.50 -0.80 18.15
N ASP A 266 -0.28 -0.31 19.12
CA ASP A 266 -0.24 -0.80 20.52
C ASP A 266 -1.11 -2.05 20.76
N ASN A 267 -1.95 -2.43 19.79
CA ASN A 267 -2.75 -3.66 19.82
C ASN A 267 -2.73 -4.31 18.43
N PRO A 268 -1.60 -4.92 18.04
CA PRO A 268 -1.41 -5.39 16.69
C PRO A 268 -2.35 -6.56 16.35
N LEU A 269 -2.43 -6.86 15.06
CA LEU A 269 -3.15 -8.01 14.54
C LEU A 269 -2.52 -9.32 15.07
N PRO A 270 -3.32 -10.27 15.58
CA PRO A 270 -2.81 -11.54 16.13
C PRO A 270 -2.52 -12.57 15.03
N TYR A 271 -1.84 -12.14 13.96
CA TYR A 271 -1.53 -12.94 12.78
C TYR A 271 -0.05 -12.80 12.42
N ASP A 272 0.54 -13.91 11.99
CA ASP A 272 1.94 -13.99 11.61
C ASP A 272 2.10 -13.71 10.09
N VAL A 273 1.02 -13.91 9.33
CA VAL A 273 0.92 -13.57 7.90
C VAL A 273 -0.41 -12.87 7.63
N VAL A 274 -0.37 -11.68 7.04
CA VAL A 274 -1.55 -10.94 6.58
C VAL A 274 -1.48 -10.84 5.06
N VAL A 275 -2.44 -11.46 4.38
CA VAL A 275 -2.56 -11.39 2.92
C VAL A 275 -3.73 -10.49 2.57
N VAL A 276 -3.49 -9.48 1.75
CA VAL A 276 -4.51 -8.52 1.32
C VAL A 276 -4.67 -8.57 -0.19
N ASP A 277 -5.85 -8.92 -0.67
CA ASP A 277 -6.20 -8.89 -2.10
C ASP A 277 -6.88 -7.56 -2.48
N GLU A 278 -6.85 -7.24 -3.77
CA GLU A 278 -7.39 -5.99 -4.34
C GLU A 278 -6.77 -4.73 -3.70
N ALA A 279 -5.44 -4.75 -3.52
CA ALA A 279 -4.71 -3.63 -2.91
C ALA A 279 -4.81 -2.32 -3.69
N SER A 280 -5.11 -2.38 -5.00
CA SER A 280 -5.42 -1.24 -5.87
C SER A 280 -6.62 -0.42 -5.35
N MET A 281 -7.57 -1.06 -4.68
CA MET A 281 -8.79 -0.43 -4.17
C MET A 281 -8.63 0.14 -2.75
N ILE A 282 -7.45 0.06 -2.14
CA ILE A 282 -7.23 0.51 -0.75
C ILE A 282 -6.76 1.95 -0.77
N ASP A 283 -7.48 2.82 -0.06
CA ASP A 283 -7.11 4.21 0.11
C ASP A 283 -5.95 4.41 1.10
N LEU A 284 -5.38 5.62 1.06
CA LEU A 284 -4.26 5.99 1.91
C LEU A 284 -4.58 5.87 3.42
N PRO A 285 -5.70 6.40 3.96
CA PRO A 285 -6.06 6.21 5.36
C PRO A 285 -6.14 4.76 5.82
N LEU A 286 -6.80 3.88 5.05
CA LEU A 286 -7.01 2.48 5.39
C LEU A 286 -5.72 1.67 5.27
N MET A 287 -4.91 1.90 4.23
CA MET A 287 -3.59 1.27 4.11
C MET A 287 -2.69 1.67 5.29
N THR A 288 -2.69 2.95 5.67
CA THR A 288 -1.89 3.42 6.80
C THR A 288 -2.26 2.68 8.08
N LYS A 289 -3.56 2.59 8.38
CA LYS A 289 -4.07 1.89 9.57
C LYS A 289 -3.79 0.39 9.53
N LEU A 290 -3.86 -0.23 8.35
CA LEU A 290 -3.48 -1.63 8.15
C LEU A 290 -2.02 -1.85 8.52
N VAL A 291 -1.12 -1.07 7.93
CA VAL A 291 0.32 -1.17 8.13
C VAL A 291 0.68 -0.91 9.59
N GLU A 292 0.08 0.09 10.24
CA GLU A 292 0.23 0.35 11.68
C GLU A 292 -0.22 -0.84 12.55
N ALA A 293 -1.22 -1.61 12.12
CA ALA A 293 -1.74 -2.77 12.85
C ALA A 293 -0.96 -4.08 12.60
N VAL A 294 -0.05 -4.13 11.61
CA VAL A 294 0.80 -5.31 11.38
C VAL A 294 1.93 -5.33 12.42
N ALA A 295 2.00 -6.44 13.18
CA ALA A 295 3.03 -6.66 14.19
C ALA A 295 4.43 -6.72 13.58
N ASP A 296 5.42 -6.33 14.36
CA ASP A 296 6.82 -6.57 14.03
C ASP A 296 7.08 -8.09 13.95
N GLY A 297 7.84 -8.51 12.94
CA GLY A 297 8.11 -9.93 12.67
C GLY A 297 7.00 -10.66 11.90
N SER A 298 5.84 -10.04 11.68
CA SER A 298 4.79 -10.58 10.80
C SER A 298 5.08 -10.25 9.33
N ARG A 299 4.48 -11.04 8.44
CA ARG A 299 4.54 -10.82 6.99
C ARG A 299 3.30 -10.12 6.47
N LEU A 300 3.48 -9.08 5.66
CA LEU A 300 2.42 -8.42 4.89
C LEU A 300 2.60 -8.75 3.40
N VAL A 301 1.61 -9.41 2.81
CA VAL A 301 1.57 -9.74 1.39
C VAL A 301 0.42 -9.00 0.73
N LEU A 302 0.73 -8.05 -0.13
CA LEU A 302 -0.25 -7.28 -0.89
C LEU A 302 -0.40 -7.89 -2.29
N LEU A 303 -1.64 -8.10 -2.74
CA LEU A 303 -1.96 -8.51 -4.10
C LEU A 303 -2.69 -7.37 -4.78
N GLY A 304 -2.24 -6.99 -5.96
CA GLY A 304 -2.85 -5.90 -6.70
C GLY A 304 -2.74 -6.08 -8.20
N ASP A 305 -3.45 -5.23 -8.91
CA ASP A 305 -3.37 -5.11 -10.35
C ASP A 305 -3.07 -3.64 -10.67
N PRO A 306 -1.90 -3.32 -11.25
CA PRO A 306 -1.53 -1.93 -11.56
C PRO A 306 -2.42 -1.32 -12.64
N ASP A 307 -3.08 -2.15 -13.46
CA ASP A 307 -3.94 -1.69 -14.56
C ASP A 307 -5.42 -1.56 -14.15
N GLN A 308 -5.76 -1.93 -12.91
CA GLN A 308 -7.11 -1.72 -12.38
C GLN A 308 -7.34 -0.27 -11.95
N LEU A 309 -8.62 0.08 -11.85
CA LEU A 309 -9.02 1.39 -11.32
C LEU A 309 -8.46 1.56 -9.89
N PRO A 310 -7.84 2.72 -9.59
CA PRO A 310 -7.36 3.01 -8.25
C PRO A 310 -8.54 3.16 -7.27
N SER A 311 -8.23 3.25 -5.97
CA SER A 311 -9.22 3.54 -4.95
C SER A 311 -10.05 4.79 -5.29
N VAL A 312 -11.33 4.75 -4.91
CA VAL A 312 -12.26 5.89 -5.06
C VAL A 312 -11.92 7.01 -4.07
N GLU A 313 -11.21 6.70 -2.98
CA GLU A 313 -10.76 7.68 -2.00
C GLU A 313 -9.29 8.10 -2.21
N ALA A 314 -8.86 9.18 -1.55
CA ALA A 314 -7.59 9.85 -1.80
C ALA A 314 -6.34 8.96 -1.65
N GLY A 315 -5.40 9.14 -2.58
CA GLY A 315 -4.07 8.59 -2.57
C GLY A 315 -3.99 7.27 -3.34
N ASP A 316 -3.34 7.29 -4.50
CA ASP A 316 -2.99 6.08 -5.25
C ASP A 316 -1.79 5.37 -4.59
N VAL A 317 -2.11 4.64 -3.52
CA VAL A 317 -1.14 3.91 -2.69
C VAL A 317 -0.38 2.86 -3.50
N LEU A 318 -1.09 2.08 -4.33
CA LEU A 318 -0.47 0.99 -5.07
C LEU A 318 0.55 1.54 -6.07
N SER A 319 0.21 2.58 -6.82
CA SER A 319 1.16 3.22 -7.74
C SER A 319 2.34 3.84 -7.01
N ALA A 320 2.13 4.44 -5.84
CA ALA A 320 3.22 4.98 -5.03
C ALA A 320 4.19 3.87 -4.58
N ILE A 321 3.67 2.75 -4.06
CA ILE A 321 4.46 1.57 -3.69
C ILE A 321 5.22 1.03 -4.90
N LEU A 322 4.58 0.93 -6.07
CA LEU A 322 5.21 0.44 -7.30
C LEU A 322 6.36 1.34 -7.77
N ARG A 323 6.16 2.65 -7.73
CA ARG A 323 7.22 3.62 -8.05
C ARG A 323 8.41 3.49 -7.09
N ALA A 324 8.13 3.26 -5.80
CA ALA A 324 9.16 3.05 -4.79
C ALA A 324 9.88 1.70 -4.93
N SER A 325 9.18 0.63 -5.31
CA SER A 325 9.75 -0.72 -5.48
C SER A 325 10.50 -0.92 -6.79
N GLY A 326 10.12 -0.21 -7.86
CA GLY A 326 10.64 -0.40 -9.21
C GLY A 326 9.81 -1.36 -10.07
N ASP A 327 10.36 -1.73 -11.23
CA ASP A 327 9.66 -2.52 -12.25
C ASP A 327 9.45 -4.00 -11.88
N GLY A 328 10.07 -4.48 -10.79
CA GLY A 328 9.98 -5.87 -10.34
C GLY A 328 10.67 -6.87 -11.28
N LEU A 329 11.38 -6.41 -12.32
CA LEU A 329 12.01 -7.28 -13.32
C LEU A 329 13.32 -7.86 -12.81
N GLY A 330 14.09 -7.10 -12.05
CA GLY A 330 15.39 -7.55 -11.52
C GLY A 330 15.33 -8.16 -10.12
N THR A 331 16.29 -9.01 -9.79
CA THR A 331 16.42 -9.66 -8.47
C THR A 331 17.60 -9.04 -7.71
N GLN A 332 17.47 -8.79 -6.40
CA GLN A 332 18.62 -8.31 -5.61
C GLN A 332 19.71 -9.39 -5.54
N ALA A 333 20.97 -9.00 -5.40
CA ALA A 333 22.09 -9.96 -5.47
C ALA A 333 22.04 -11.01 -4.34
N ASP A 334 21.60 -10.62 -3.16
CA ASP A 334 21.41 -11.51 -2.01
C ASP A 334 20.22 -12.47 -2.22
N ASP A 335 19.10 -11.98 -2.78
CA ASP A 335 17.97 -12.81 -3.24
C ASP A 335 18.42 -13.82 -4.29
N ALA A 336 19.15 -13.36 -5.30
CA ALA A 336 19.67 -14.20 -6.36
C ALA A 336 20.64 -15.26 -5.83
N GLN A 337 21.37 -15.00 -4.75
CA GLN A 337 22.21 -16.03 -4.13
C GLN A 337 21.38 -17.04 -3.34
N ALA A 338 20.47 -16.57 -2.49
CA ALA A 338 19.66 -17.42 -1.61
C ALA A 338 18.67 -18.30 -2.38
N LEU A 339 18.13 -17.83 -3.51
CA LEU A 339 17.08 -18.51 -4.26
C LEU A 339 17.59 -19.43 -5.38
N ARG A 340 18.91 -19.56 -5.57
CA ARG A 340 19.53 -20.50 -6.54
C ARG A 340 19.12 -21.95 -6.33
N ALA A 341 18.81 -22.34 -5.10
CA ALA A 341 18.34 -23.69 -4.77
C ALA A 341 16.87 -23.94 -5.16
N LEU A 342 16.11 -22.89 -5.51
CA LEU A 342 14.68 -22.98 -5.83
C LEU A 342 14.38 -22.67 -7.30
N LEU A 343 15.09 -21.70 -7.88
CA LEU A 343 14.77 -21.14 -9.19
C LEU A 343 15.85 -21.43 -10.26
N ALA A 344 15.46 -21.37 -11.53
CA ALA A 344 16.38 -21.35 -12.65
C ALA A 344 17.26 -20.08 -12.63
N PRO A 345 18.51 -20.12 -13.14
CA PRO A 345 19.37 -18.94 -13.23
C PRO A 345 18.72 -17.77 -13.97
N ASP A 346 17.99 -18.05 -15.04
CA ASP A 346 17.32 -17.03 -15.87
C ASP A 346 16.21 -16.30 -15.09
N ALA A 347 15.53 -16.98 -14.16
CA ALA A 347 14.51 -16.38 -13.30
C ALA A 347 15.09 -15.40 -12.26
N LEU A 348 16.41 -15.46 -12.04
CA LEU A 348 17.14 -14.60 -11.10
C LEU A 348 17.80 -13.40 -11.80
N GLN A 349 17.66 -13.29 -13.12
CA GLN A 349 18.21 -12.22 -13.94
C GLN A 349 17.10 -11.32 -14.50
N PRO A 350 17.37 -10.04 -14.78
CA PRO A 350 18.62 -9.33 -14.49
C PRO A 350 18.80 -9.09 -12.98
N LEU A 351 20.02 -8.76 -12.54
CA LEU A 351 20.22 -8.26 -11.18
C LEU A 351 19.71 -6.82 -11.07
N ALA A 352 18.85 -6.56 -10.08
CA ALA A 352 18.40 -5.21 -9.77
C ALA A 352 19.45 -4.48 -8.91
N PRO A 353 19.68 -3.17 -9.15
CA PRO A 353 20.46 -2.37 -8.22
C PRO A 353 19.74 -2.29 -6.86
N PRO A 354 20.48 -2.23 -5.74
CA PRO A 354 19.87 -2.07 -4.43
C PRO A 354 19.12 -0.74 -4.39
N ARG A 355 17.79 -0.81 -4.27
CA ARG A 355 16.95 0.34 -4.01
C ARG A 355 16.60 0.33 -2.53
N ARG A 356 17.03 1.36 -1.80
CA ARG A 356 16.38 1.66 -0.52
C ARG A 356 14.97 2.12 -0.84
N PHE A 357 13.98 1.62 -0.09
CA PHE A 357 12.62 2.15 -0.15
C PHE A 357 12.69 3.63 0.25
N ALA A 358 12.83 4.50 -0.74
CA ALA A 358 12.70 5.93 -0.59
C ALA A 358 11.21 6.17 -0.44
N GLY A 359 10.72 6.09 0.79
CA GLY A 359 9.34 6.43 1.11
C GLY A 359 9.09 7.84 0.58
N ARG A 360 8.21 7.94 -0.40
CA ARG A 360 7.61 9.19 -0.85
C ARG A 360 6.12 9.02 -0.66
#